data_AF-A0A4R6SPB8-F1
#
_entry.id   AF-A0A4R6SPB8-F1
#
_cell.length_a   1.000
_cell.length_b   1.000
_cell.length_c   1.000
_cell.angle_alpha   90.00
_cell.angle_beta   90.00
_cell.angle_gamma   90.00
#
_symmetry.space_group_name_H-M   'P 1'
#
loop_
_entity.id
_entity.type
_entity.pdbx_description
1 polymer ?
#
loop_
_entity_poly.entity_id
_entity_poly.type
_entity_poly.pdbx_seq_one_letter_code
_entity_poly.pdbx_strand_id
1 'polypeptide(L)'
;MTRVLVVGDVAMARALRDAGAEVVFVDGAADHLAAMAVQEDVDAIALPRARHDAVAAALAAADATEIVLAVLGETTAEELVQHVR
;
A
#
# COMPACT_ATOMS: atom_id res chain seq x y z
N MET A 1 -0.63 -12.43 7.90
CA MET A 1 -0.10 -12.76 6.55
C MET A 1 -0.11 -11.44 5.81
N THR A 2 1.05 -10.94 5.39
CA THR A 2 1.16 -9.55 4.95
C THR A 2 0.41 -9.29 3.65
N ARG A 3 -0.54 -8.36 3.64
CA ARG A 3 -1.33 -7.95 2.47
C ARG A 3 -1.03 -6.50 2.11
N VAL A 4 -0.65 -6.28 0.85
CA VAL A 4 -0.20 -4.98 0.36
C VAL A 4 -1.00 -4.54 -0.84
N LEU A 5 -1.51 -3.33 -0.80
CA LEU A 5 -2.12 -2.65 -1.94
C LEU A 5 -1.01 -1.94 -2.73
N VAL A 6 -0.91 -2.18 -4.04
CA VAL A 6 0.12 -1.58 -4.91
C VAL A 6 -0.52 -0.72 -5.97
N VAL A 7 -0.04 0.52 -6.09
CA VAL A 7 -0.57 1.53 -7.00
C VAL A 7 0.38 1.75 -8.18
N GLY A 8 0.02 1.21 -9.34
CA GLY A 8 0.63 1.58 -10.63
C GLY A 8 2.03 1.04 -10.93
N ASP A 9 2.65 0.24 -10.06
CA ASP A 9 3.98 -0.36 -10.29
C ASP A 9 3.95 -1.89 -10.29
N VAL A 10 4.02 -2.46 -11.50
CA VAL A 10 3.98 -3.90 -11.72
C VAL A 10 5.26 -4.59 -11.22
N ALA A 11 6.41 -3.91 -11.25
CA ALA A 11 7.66 -4.48 -10.77
C ALA A 11 7.63 -4.63 -9.25
N MET A 12 7.17 -3.60 -8.54
CA MET A 12 6.95 -3.67 -7.09
C MET A 12 5.92 -4.77 -6.72
N ALA A 13 4.80 -4.84 -7.45
CA ALA A 13 3.79 -5.87 -7.22
C ALA A 13 4.32 -7.30 -7.41
N ARG A 14 5.26 -7.51 -8.32
CA ARG A 14 5.94 -8.81 -8.50
C ARG A 14 6.90 -9.09 -7.35
N ALA A 15 7.76 -8.12 -7.01
CA ALA A 15 8.73 -8.26 -5.93
C ALA A 15 8.07 -8.57 -4.57
N LEU A 16 6.93 -7.95 -4.26
CA LEU A 16 6.16 -8.23 -3.04
C LEU A 16 5.58 -9.66 -3.02
N ARG A 17 5.09 -10.16 -4.16
CA ARG A 17 4.62 -11.55 -4.27
C ARG A 17 5.76 -12.54 -4.08
N ASP A 18 6.93 -12.25 -4.67
CA ASP A 18 8.13 -13.08 -4.53
C ASP A 18 8.63 -13.10 -3.08
N ALA A 19 8.43 -12.01 -2.33
CA ALA A 19 8.69 -11.90 -0.89
C ALA A 19 7.61 -12.56 0.01
N GLY A 20 6.56 -13.13 -0.58
CA GLY A 20 5.50 -13.85 0.11
C GLY A 20 4.35 -12.99 0.64
N ALA A 21 4.18 -11.76 0.14
CA ALA A 21 3.02 -10.93 0.43
C ALA A 21 1.85 -11.23 -0.52
N GLU A 22 0.63 -11.08 -0.02
CA GLU A 22 -0.56 -11.00 -0.86
C GLU A 22 -0.66 -9.60 -1.45
N VAL A 23 -0.87 -9.50 -2.77
CA VAL A 23 -0.82 -8.20 -3.47
C VAL A 23 -2.14 -7.91 -4.17
N VAL A 24 -2.76 -6.80 -3.77
CA VAL A 24 -3.91 -6.20 -4.44
C VAL A 24 -3.39 -5.07 -5.35
N PHE A 25 -3.42 -5.29 -6.66
CA PHE A 25 -2.93 -4.29 -7.62
C PHE A 25 -4.09 -3.44 -8.12
N VAL A 26 -4.05 -2.14 -7.86
CA VAL A 26 -5.15 -1.21 -8.19
C VAL A 26 -4.64 0.15 -8.64
N ASP A 27 -5.56 0.94 -9.17
CA ASP A 27 -5.41 2.37 -9.37
C ASP A 27 -6.76 3.04 -9.07
N GLY A 28 -6.79 4.35 -8.84
CA GLY A 28 -8.01 5.08 -8.53
C GLY A 28 -7.73 6.42 -7.84
N ALA A 29 -8.74 7.08 -7.29
CA ALA A 29 -8.56 8.27 -6.46
C ALA A 29 -8.14 7.90 -5.02
N ALA A 30 -7.64 8.86 -4.24
CA ALA A 30 -7.20 8.62 -2.84
C ALA A 30 -8.30 8.01 -1.96
N ASP A 31 -9.52 8.53 -2.04
CA ASP A 31 -10.68 8.01 -1.29
C ASP A 31 -11.01 6.56 -1.66
N HIS A 32 -10.88 6.21 -2.95
CA HIS A 32 -11.08 4.84 -3.40
C HIS A 32 -9.98 3.92 -2.87
N LEU A 33 -8.72 4.37 -2.89
CA LEU A 33 -7.61 3.59 -2.34
C LEU A 33 -7.75 3.36 -0.85
N ALA A 34 -8.13 4.38 -0.08
CA ALA A 34 -8.37 4.24 1.36
C ALA A 34 -9.53 3.27 1.65
N ALA A 35 -10.64 3.38 0.91
CA ALA A 35 -11.77 2.47 1.05
C ALA A 35 -11.38 1.02 0.72
N MET A 36 -10.62 0.80 -0.35
CA MET A 36 -10.10 -0.52 -0.72
C MET A 36 -9.15 -1.07 0.32
N ALA A 37 -8.25 -0.24 0.86
CA ALA A 37 -7.29 -0.65 1.88
C ALA A 37 -8.00 -1.17 3.15
N VAL A 38 -9.05 -0.47 3.58
CA VAL A 38 -9.88 -0.90 4.73
C VAL A 38 -10.69 -2.15 4.40
N GLN A 39 -11.36 -2.19 3.23
CA GLN A 39 -12.20 -3.33 2.84
C GLN A 39 -11.40 -4.63 2.67
N GLU A 40 -10.21 -4.53 2.13
CA GLU A 40 -9.32 -5.66 1.89
C GLU A 40 -8.44 -6.00 3.10
N ASP A 41 -8.56 -5.25 4.21
CA ASP A 41 -7.77 -5.44 5.44
C ASP A 41 -6.26 -5.48 5.14
N VAL A 42 -5.75 -4.46 4.44
CA VAL A 42 -4.34 -4.40 4.04
C VAL A 42 -3.46 -3.82 5.13
N ASP A 43 -2.27 -4.37 5.32
CA ASP A 43 -1.29 -3.87 6.28
C ASP A 43 -0.55 -2.63 5.74
N ALA A 44 -0.41 -2.54 4.41
CA ALA A 44 0.32 -1.46 3.76
C ALA A 44 -0.21 -1.09 2.37
N ILE A 45 0.09 0.15 1.96
CA ILE A 45 -0.11 0.67 0.60
C ILE A 45 1.24 1.13 0.05
N ALA A 46 1.66 0.58 -1.09
CA ALA A 46 2.81 1.04 -1.85
C ALA A 46 2.34 1.95 -3.00
N LEU A 47 2.75 3.22 -2.98
CA LEU A 47 2.27 4.23 -3.94
C LEU A 47 3.35 5.28 -4.34
N PRO A 48 3.17 6.00 -5.46
CA PRO A 48 4.07 7.09 -5.84
C PRO A 48 4.06 8.24 -4.82
N ARG A 49 5.21 8.91 -4.62
CA ARG A 49 5.34 10.05 -3.68
C ARG A 49 4.30 11.14 -3.90
N ALA A 50 3.98 11.46 -5.15
CA ALA A 50 3.02 12.49 -5.53
C ALA A 50 1.60 12.23 -5.00
N ARG A 51 1.29 10.99 -4.60
CA ARG A 51 -0.03 10.59 -4.09
C ARG A 51 -0.06 10.40 -2.57
N HIS A 52 1.11 10.42 -1.93
CA HIS A 52 1.29 10.08 -0.52
C HIS A 52 0.35 10.88 0.39
N ASP A 53 0.43 12.21 0.32
CA ASP A 53 -0.26 13.07 1.27
C ASP A 53 -1.80 13.02 1.10
N ALA A 54 -2.26 12.82 -0.14
CA ALA A 54 -3.69 12.66 -0.44
C ALA A 54 -4.24 11.34 0.13
N VAL A 55 -3.50 10.23 -0.02
CA VAL A 55 -3.90 8.93 0.53
C VAL A 55 -3.81 8.92 2.06
N ALA A 56 -2.77 9.55 2.63
CA ALA A 56 -2.64 9.71 4.08
C ALA A 56 -3.83 10.48 4.68
N ALA A 57 -4.26 11.58 4.04
CA ALA A 57 -5.44 12.32 4.46
C ALA A 57 -6.73 11.48 4.35
N ALA A 58 -6.88 10.70 3.28
CA ALA A 58 -8.04 9.83 3.09
C ALA A 58 -8.10 8.69 4.14
N LEU A 59 -6.96 8.08 4.49
CA LEU A 59 -6.88 7.08 5.56
C LEU A 59 -7.21 7.68 6.93
N ALA A 60 -6.71 8.88 7.22
CA ALA A 60 -7.04 9.59 8.46
C ALA A 60 -8.54 9.92 8.55
N ALA A 61 -9.16 10.33 7.43
CA ALA A 61 -10.61 10.56 7.37
C ALA A 61 -11.44 9.28 7.57
N ALA A 62 -10.86 8.11 7.26
CA ALA A 62 -11.45 6.80 7.43
C ALA A 62 -11.10 6.12 8.76
N ASP A 63 -10.35 6.79 9.66
CA ASP A 63 -9.83 6.24 10.92
C ASP A 63 -8.94 4.99 10.74
N ALA A 64 -8.18 4.94 9.64
CA ALA A 64 -7.35 3.80 9.23
C ALA A 64 -5.85 4.17 9.18
N THR A 65 -5.37 4.90 10.20
CA THR A 65 -3.99 5.44 10.25
C THR A 65 -2.92 4.40 10.57
N GLU A 66 -3.32 3.21 10.98
CA GLU A 66 -2.47 2.04 11.21
C GLU A 66 -1.92 1.43 9.92
N ILE A 67 -2.55 1.69 8.77
CA ILE A 67 -2.10 1.20 7.46
C ILE A 67 -0.83 1.93 7.04
N VAL A 68 0.25 1.18 6.79
CA VAL A 68 1.55 1.73 6.45
C VAL A 68 1.56 2.28 5.02
N LEU A 69 2.02 3.51 4.83
CA LEU A 69 2.26 4.06 3.50
C LEU A 69 3.74 3.94 3.12
N ALA A 70 4.01 3.24 2.02
CA ALA A 70 5.34 3.09 1.44
C ALA A 70 5.43 3.83 0.11
N VAL A 71 6.52 4.59 -0.07
CA VAL A 71 6.77 5.34 -1.30
C VAL A 71 7.55 4.46 -2.29
N LEU A 72 7.00 4.31 -3.49
CA LEU A 72 7.65 3.57 -4.57
C LEU A 72 8.99 4.21 -4.93
N GLY A 73 10.03 3.38 -4.99
CA GLY A 73 11.41 3.80 -5.26
C GLY A 73 12.20 4.23 -4.03
N GLU A 74 11.54 4.42 -2.87
CA GLU A 74 12.18 4.76 -1.60
C GLU A 74 12.19 3.58 -0.61
N THR A 75 11.28 2.62 -0.79
CA THR A 75 11.16 1.41 0.03
C THR A 75 11.19 0.17 -0.84
N THR A 76 11.99 -0.82 -0.48
CA THR A 76 12.03 -2.11 -1.18
C THR A 76 10.91 -3.05 -0.70
N ALA A 77 10.58 -4.06 -1.50
CA ALA A 77 9.57 -5.05 -1.14
C ALA A 77 9.93 -5.83 0.14
N GLU A 78 11.20 -6.18 0.33
CA GLU A 78 11.68 -6.91 1.51
C GLU A 78 11.58 -6.06 2.79
N GLU A 79 11.99 -4.80 2.72
CA GLU A 79 11.86 -3.85 3.83
C GLU A 79 10.40 -3.64 4.22
N LEU A 80 9.53 -3.48 3.22
CA LEU A 80 8.10 -3.32 3.47
C LEU A 80 7.53 -4.54 4.18
N VAL A 81 7.78 -5.75 3.66
CA VAL A 81 7.28 -6.99 4.27
C VAL A 81 7.82 -7.22 5.69
N GLN A 82 9.07 -6.83 5.98
CA GLN A 82 9.63 -6.91 7.33
C GLN A 82 9.02 -5.90 8.29
N HIS A 83 8.61 -4.72 7.80
CA HIS A 83 8.05 -3.65 8.61
C HIS A 83 6.61 -3.95 9.09
N VAL A 84 5.82 -4.68 8.28
CA VAL A 84 4.43 -5.05 8.57
C VAL A 84 4.24 -6.50 9.04
N ARG A 85 5.31 -7.18 9.50
CA ARG A 85 5.25 -8.51 10.13
C ARG A 85 5.41 -8.42 11.64
#